data_AF-A0A9E0MJL6-F1
#
_entry.id   AF-A0A9E0MJL6-F1
#
_cell.length_a   1.000
_cell.length_b   1.000
_cell.length_c   1.000
_cell.angle_alpha   90.00
_cell.angle_beta   90.00
_cell.angle_gamma   90.00
#
_symmetry.space_group_name_H-M   'P 1'
#
loop_
_entity.id
_entity.type
_entity.pdbx_description
1 polymer ?
#
loop_
_entity_poly.entity_id
_entity_poly.type
_entity_poly.pdbx_seq_one_letter_code
_entity_poly.pdbx_strand_id
1 'polypeptide(L)'
;MAPPPTGSLALLVVVAACAGTPDEVVPVDARSPDASQADARAVDASPPDAAPIAACATEVAADAIYSLLFEAQASLVSYYNENRRFPVGNTGWVPAAECCSVNSDGCCVTSAADWGVSPWSVFGFSVDQPSAYRFQYTTDANAQMVRLVGERDLDCDGTSGFVDMACFGSLQGVTCRLAIPVPGTDPRAPGG
;
A
#
# COMPACT_ATOMS: atom_id res chain seq x y z
N MET A 1 19.86 39.66 7.42
CA MET A 1 18.71 38.91 7.95
C MET A 1 18.95 37.45 7.62
N ALA A 2 19.08 36.59 8.64
CA ALA A 2 19.24 35.15 8.45
C ALA A 2 17.85 34.49 8.36
N PRO A 3 17.64 33.53 7.45
CA PRO A 3 16.38 32.81 7.38
C PRO A 3 16.17 31.95 8.65
N PRO A 4 14.93 31.75 9.10
CA PRO A 4 14.64 30.89 10.23
C PRO A 4 14.94 29.42 9.88
N PRO A 5 15.36 28.59 10.85
CA PRO A 5 15.59 27.17 10.62
C PRO A 5 14.26 26.44 10.36
N THR A 6 14.14 25.82 9.19
CA THR A 6 13.02 24.92 8.84
C THR A 6 13.17 23.62 9.62
N GLY A 7 12.51 23.54 10.78
CA GLY A 7 12.48 22.32 11.58
C GLY A 7 11.59 21.26 10.94
N SER A 8 12.17 20.28 10.25
CA SER A 8 11.46 19.04 9.88
C SER A 8 11.25 18.19 11.12
N LEU A 9 10.00 18.04 11.55
CA LEU A 9 9.61 17.05 12.55
C LEU A 9 9.60 15.66 11.90
N ALA A 10 10.69 14.91 12.07
CA ALA A 10 10.73 13.50 11.70
C ALA A 10 10.08 12.67 12.81
N LEU A 11 8.86 12.18 12.57
CA LEU A 11 8.24 11.19 13.44
C LEU A 11 8.91 9.83 13.16
N LEU A 12 9.80 9.40 14.04
CA LEU A 12 10.43 8.08 13.95
C LEU A 12 9.50 7.04 14.58
N VAL A 13 8.73 6.34 13.75
CA VAL A 13 7.99 5.15 14.20
C VAL A 13 8.92 3.95 14.10
N VAL A 14 9.47 3.50 15.23
CA VAL A 14 10.27 2.28 15.31
C VAL A 14 9.33 1.10 15.54
N VAL A 15 9.01 0.36 14.47
CA VAL A 15 8.30 -0.92 14.59
C VAL A 15 9.33 -1.99 14.91
N ALA A 16 9.41 -2.37 16.18
CA ALA A 16 10.20 -3.53 16.60
C ALA A 16 9.50 -4.80 16.10
N ALA A 17 10.18 -5.58 15.26
CA ALA A 17 9.70 -6.91 14.87
C ALA A 17 9.64 -7.80 16.11
N CYS A 18 8.43 -8.04 16.63
CA CYS A 18 8.21 -9.02 17.68
C CYS A 18 8.50 -10.41 17.11
N ALA A 19 9.60 -11.02 17.54
CA ALA A 19 9.87 -12.43 17.31
C ALA A 19 8.81 -13.26 18.07
N GLY A 20 7.77 -13.70 17.37
CA GLY A 20 6.78 -14.63 17.91
C GLY A 20 7.42 -16.00 18.17
N THR A 21 7.15 -16.56 19.35
CA THR A 21 7.49 -17.94 19.71
C THR A 21 6.74 -18.93 18.80
N PRO A 22 7.34 -20.06 18.41
CA PRO A 22 6.66 -21.07 17.61
C PRO A 22 5.46 -21.65 18.37
N ASP A 23 4.29 -21.60 17.74
CA ASP A 23 3.03 -22.14 18.24
C ASP A 23 3.11 -23.67 18.39
N GLU A 24 2.55 -24.17 19.48
CA GLU A 24 2.52 -25.58 19.86
C GLU A 24 1.57 -26.34 18.92
N VAL A 25 2.10 -27.29 18.16
CA VAL A 25 1.32 -28.11 17.21
C VAL A 25 0.37 -29.02 17.99
N VAL A 26 -0.89 -28.64 18.07
CA VAL A 26 -1.97 -29.51 18.58
C VAL A 26 -2.29 -30.57 17.52
N PRO A 27 -2.26 -31.88 17.84
CA PRO A 27 -2.59 -32.93 16.89
C PRO A 27 -4.07 -32.88 16.51
N VAL A 28 -4.35 -32.82 15.20
CA VAL A 28 -5.70 -32.90 14.63
C VAL A 28 -6.17 -34.36 14.66
N ASP A 29 -7.21 -34.61 15.46
CA ASP A 29 -7.94 -35.87 15.47
C ASP A 29 -8.69 -36.07 14.14
N ALA A 30 -8.38 -37.17 13.47
CA ALA A 30 -9.00 -37.60 12.22
C ALA A 30 -10.43 -38.10 12.47
N ARG A 31 -11.44 -37.24 12.27
CA ARG A 31 -12.84 -37.68 12.16
C ARG A 31 -13.24 -37.88 10.70
N SER A 32 -13.69 -39.11 10.46
CA SER A 32 -14.20 -39.68 9.22
C SER A 32 -15.37 -38.85 8.63
N PRO A 33 -15.45 -38.63 7.31
CA PRO A 33 -16.63 -38.08 6.66
C PRO A 33 -17.66 -39.19 6.44
N ASP A 34 -18.83 -39.03 7.06
CA ASP A 34 -20.03 -39.79 6.70
C ASP A 34 -20.79 -39.07 5.59
N ALA A 35 -21.38 -39.87 4.71
CA ALA A 35 -21.95 -39.46 3.45
C ALA A 35 -23.36 -38.88 3.60
N SER A 36 -23.80 -38.20 2.53
CA SER A 36 -25.19 -38.04 2.12
C SER A 36 -26.02 -36.93 2.77
N GLN A 37 -26.03 -35.76 2.12
CA GLN A 37 -27.31 -35.07 1.89
C GLN A 37 -27.25 -34.24 0.60
N ALA A 38 -27.87 -34.79 -0.45
CA ALA A 38 -28.14 -34.08 -1.71
C ALA A 38 -29.47 -33.33 -1.54
N ASP A 39 -29.40 -32.09 -1.05
CA ASP A 39 -30.53 -31.16 -1.07
C ASP A 39 -30.31 -30.13 -2.18
N ALA A 40 -30.97 -30.37 -3.32
CA ALA A 40 -31.07 -29.45 -4.44
C ALA A 40 -32.00 -28.28 -4.07
N ARG A 41 -31.46 -27.28 -3.36
CA ARG A 41 -32.13 -25.98 -3.23
C ARG A 41 -31.79 -25.12 -4.44
N ALA A 42 -32.83 -24.66 -5.13
CA ALA A 42 -32.73 -23.71 -6.22
C ALA A 42 -31.94 -22.48 -5.76
N VAL A 43 -30.85 -22.21 -6.46
CA VAL A 43 -30.00 -21.03 -6.23
C VAL A 43 -30.82 -19.82 -6.68
N ASP A 44 -31.26 -19.02 -5.72
CA ASP A 44 -31.91 -17.74 -5.99
C ASP A 44 -30.90 -16.84 -6.72
N ALA A 45 -31.15 -16.63 -8.01
CA ALA A 45 -30.33 -15.81 -8.90
C ALA A 45 -30.66 -14.32 -8.72
N SER A 46 -30.83 -13.89 -7.47
CA SER A 46 -30.85 -12.47 -7.15
C SER A 46 -29.52 -11.89 -7.67
N PRO A 47 -29.55 -10.94 -8.63
CA PRO A 47 -28.33 -10.30 -9.10
C PRO A 47 -27.62 -9.74 -7.87
N PRO A 48 -26.30 -9.97 -7.72
CA PRO A 48 -25.58 -9.48 -6.55
C PRO A 48 -25.89 -8.00 -6.43
N ASP A 49 -26.53 -7.61 -5.32
CA ASP A 49 -26.84 -6.24 -5.01
C ASP A 49 -25.57 -5.44 -5.25
N ALA A 50 -25.59 -4.59 -6.27
CA ALA A 50 -24.50 -3.67 -6.56
C ALA A 50 -24.46 -2.68 -5.40
N ALA A 51 -23.77 -3.08 -4.34
CA ALA A 51 -23.54 -2.23 -3.19
C ALA A 51 -22.97 -0.91 -3.72
N PRO A 52 -23.54 0.24 -3.31
CA PRO A 52 -23.15 1.52 -3.86
C PRO A 52 -21.67 1.72 -3.61
N ILE A 53 -20.97 2.10 -4.69
CA ILE A 53 -19.54 2.43 -4.82
C ILE A 53 -19.09 3.61 -3.94
N ALA A 54 -19.87 3.99 -2.93
CA ALA A 54 -19.72 5.21 -2.13
C ALA A 54 -18.57 5.17 -1.11
N ALA A 55 -17.63 4.23 -1.24
CA ALA A 55 -16.71 3.86 -0.17
C ALA A 55 -15.50 4.78 0.00
N CYS A 56 -15.02 5.53 -1.02
CA CYS A 56 -13.84 6.38 -0.81
C CYS A 56 -14.12 7.84 -0.39
N ALA A 57 -15.38 8.27 -0.31
CA ALA A 57 -15.73 9.65 0.06
C ALA A 57 -15.82 9.92 1.58
N THR A 58 -15.73 8.89 2.44
CA THR A 58 -15.78 9.11 3.90
C THR A 58 -14.39 9.25 4.51
N GLU A 59 -14.25 10.11 5.51
CA GLU A 59 -13.05 10.49 6.30
C GLU A 59 -12.14 9.34 6.80
N VAL A 60 -12.51 8.08 6.55
CA VAL A 60 -11.72 6.86 6.78
C VAL A 60 -10.49 6.75 5.85
N ALA A 61 -10.34 7.63 4.86
CA ALA A 61 -9.23 7.62 3.90
C ALA A 61 -7.83 7.76 4.54
N ALA A 62 -7.72 8.39 5.70
CA ALA A 62 -6.44 8.52 6.40
C ALA A 62 -5.97 7.21 7.04
N ASP A 63 -6.88 6.41 7.60
CA ASP A 63 -6.51 5.12 8.20
C ASP A 63 -6.20 4.07 7.11
N ALA A 64 -6.94 4.10 6.01
CA ALA A 64 -6.76 3.17 4.90
C ALA A 64 -5.34 3.22 4.29
N ILE A 65 -4.74 4.41 4.17
CA ILE A 65 -3.39 4.52 3.61
C ILE A 65 -2.32 3.91 4.51
N TYR A 66 -2.46 4.01 5.84
CA TYR A 66 -1.50 3.39 6.74
C TYR A 66 -1.55 1.88 6.66
N SER A 67 -2.73 1.28 6.55
CA SER A 67 -2.87 -0.15 6.33
C SER A 67 -2.17 -0.59 5.04
N LEU A 68 -2.41 0.10 3.92
CA LEU A 68 -1.76 -0.22 2.64
C LEU A 68 -0.23 -0.07 2.70
N LEU A 69 0.28 1.01 3.30
CA LEU A 69 1.72 1.21 3.42
C LEU A 69 2.37 0.22 4.39
N PHE A 70 1.65 -0.21 5.43
CA PHE A 70 2.13 -1.24 6.35
C PHE A 70 2.20 -2.62 5.68
N GLU A 71 1.21 -2.97 4.86
CA GLU A 71 1.24 -4.18 4.03
C GLU A 71 2.40 -4.14 3.04
N ALA A 72 2.56 -3.03 2.31
CA ALA A 72 3.70 -2.83 1.41
C ALA A 72 5.05 -2.95 2.15
N GLN A 73 5.15 -2.35 3.35
CA GLN A 73 6.34 -2.45 4.20
C GLN A 73 6.63 -3.90 4.57
N ALA A 74 5.65 -4.63 5.09
CA ALA A 74 5.82 -6.02 5.52
C ALA A 74 6.30 -6.90 4.36
N SER A 75 5.69 -6.74 3.19
CA SER A 75 6.06 -7.45 1.97
C SER A 75 7.47 -7.11 1.48
N LEU A 76 7.86 -5.83 1.49
CA LEU A 76 9.21 -5.40 1.13
C LEU A 76 10.27 -5.91 2.11
N VAL A 77 9.96 -5.92 3.40
CA VAL A 77 10.85 -6.48 4.44
C VAL A 77 11.03 -7.97 4.24
N SER A 78 9.94 -8.71 3.99
CA SER A 78 9.99 -10.15 3.71
C SER A 78 10.87 -10.42 2.49
N TYR A 79 10.58 -9.74 1.37
CA TYR A 79 11.34 -9.90 0.13
C TYR A 79 12.83 -9.61 0.33
N TYR A 80 13.17 -8.52 1.04
CA TYR A 80 14.55 -8.14 1.29
C TYR A 80 15.30 -9.17 2.15
N ASN A 81 14.65 -9.74 3.17
CA ASN A 81 15.27 -10.75 4.03
C ASN A 81 15.67 -12.00 3.24
N GLU A 82 14.88 -12.38 2.24
CA GLU A 82 15.13 -13.50 1.35
C GLU A 82 16.20 -13.19 0.29
N ASN A 83 16.13 -12.00 -0.32
CA ASN A 83 16.89 -11.68 -1.53
C ASN A 83 18.12 -10.79 -1.27
N ARG A 84 18.24 -10.19 -0.08
CA ARG A 84 19.27 -9.21 0.31
C ARG A 84 19.33 -7.98 -0.62
N ARG A 85 18.20 -7.65 -1.25
CA ARG A 85 17.97 -6.49 -2.11
C ARG A 85 16.48 -6.28 -2.30
N PHE A 86 16.06 -5.07 -2.64
CA PHE A 86 14.69 -4.78 -3.06
C PHE A 86 14.42 -5.21 -4.52
N PRO A 87 13.15 -5.38 -4.91
CA PRO A 87 12.79 -5.58 -6.32
C PRO A 87 13.29 -4.43 -7.18
N VAL A 88 14.10 -4.71 -8.21
CA VAL A 88 14.60 -3.67 -9.11
C VAL A 88 13.48 -3.21 -10.02
N GLY A 89 13.21 -1.91 -10.05
CA GLY A 89 12.25 -1.32 -10.96
C GLY A 89 11.87 0.10 -10.60
N ASN A 90 11.37 0.81 -11.60
CA ASN A 90 10.71 2.10 -11.43
C ASN A 90 9.38 2.02 -12.17
N THR A 91 8.31 2.54 -11.57
CA THR A 91 6.99 2.57 -12.19
C THR A 91 6.57 4.00 -12.50
N GLY A 92 5.61 4.14 -13.40
CA GLY A 92 4.74 5.31 -13.40
C GLY A 92 3.78 5.27 -12.21
N TRP A 93 2.80 6.17 -12.22
CA TRP A 93 1.66 6.10 -11.31
C TRP A 93 0.80 4.88 -11.61
N VAL A 94 0.35 4.22 -10.55
CA VAL A 94 -0.52 3.05 -10.60
C VAL A 94 -1.73 3.29 -9.69
N PRO A 95 -2.95 3.37 -10.24
CA PRO A 95 -3.27 3.39 -11.67
C PRO A 95 -2.67 4.62 -12.39
N ALA A 96 -2.50 4.52 -13.72
CA ALA A 96 -1.88 5.58 -14.52
C ALA A 96 -2.78 6.82 -14.67
N ALA A 97 -4.10 6.62 -14.72
CA ALA A 97 -5.06 7.70 -14.77
C ALA A 97 -5.13 8.44 -13.42
N GLU A 98 -5.33 9.75 -13.49
CA GLU A 98 -5.62 10.55 -12.29
C GLU A 98 -6.98 10.17 -11.72
N CYS A 99 -7.06 10.03 -10.40
CA CYS A 99 -8.28 9.58 -9.74
C CYS A 99 -9.45 10.52 -10.04
N CYS A 100 -9.19 11.83 -9.99
CA CYS A 100 -10.12 12.89 -10.37
C CYS A 100 -10.49 12.95 -11.87
N SER A 101 -9.68 12.35 -12.75
CA SER A 101 -10.02 12.26 -14.17
C SER A 101 -11.02 11.13 -14.45
N VAL A 102 -11.10 10.15 -13.55
CA VAL A 102 -11.97 8.98 -13.69
C VAL A 102 -13.23 9.13 -12.84
N ASN A 103 -13.10 9.62 -11.61
CA ASN A 103 -14.22 9.87 -10.71
C ASN A 103 -14.10 11.25 -10.05
N SER A 104 -15.18 12.01 -10.05
CA SER A 104 -15.21 13.37 -9.50
C SER A 104 -15.18 13.44 -7.96
N ASP A 105 -15.14 12.29 -7.28
CA ASP A 105 -15.05 12.15 -5.83
C ASP A 105 -13.63 11.82 -5.33
N GLY A 106 -12.63 11.87 -6.22
CA GLY A 106 -11.23 11.58 -5.89
C GLY A 106 -10.90 10.09 -5.75
N CYS A 107 -11.87 9.19 -5.95
CA CYS A 107 -11.65 7.74 -5.92
C CYS A 107 -10.86 7.27 -7.15
N CYS A 108 -9.78 6.53 -6.94
CA CYS A 108 -9.07 5.82 -7.99
C CYS A 108 -9.80 4.50 -8.30
N VAL A 109 -10.01 4.21 -9.58
CA VAL A 109 -10.43 2.87 -10.01
C VAL A 109 -9.21 1.95 -9.93
N THR A 110 -9.32 0.89 -9.15
CA THR A 110 -8.29 -0.13 -9.05
C THR A 110 -8.57 -1.29 -10.00
N SER A 111 -7.52 -1.86 -10.59
CA SER A 111 -7.61 -3.08 -11.38
C SER A 111 -6.48 -4.03 -11.02
N ALA A 112 -6.77 -5.32 -10.91
CA ALA A 112 -5.74 -6.32 -10.62
C ALA A 112 -4.64 -6.37 -11.71
N ALA A 113 -4.97 -5.99 -12.94
CA ALA A 113 -4.01 -5.93 -14.04
C ALA A 113 -2.92 -4.87 -13.80
N ASP A 114 -3.28 -3.72 -13.21
CA ASP A 114 -2.35 -2.64 -12.90
C ASP A 114 -1.32 -3.05 -11.83
N TRP A 115 -1.72 -3.93 -10.90
CA TRP A 115 -0.88 -4.43 -9.81
C TRP A 115 -0.16 -5.75 -10.13
N GLY A 116 -0.56 -6.44 -11.20
CA GLY A 116 0.04 -7.69 -11.65
C GLY A 116 1.42 -7.54 -12.30
N VAL A 117 1.91 -6.31 -12.50
CA VAL A 117 3.19 -6.03 -13.18
C VAL A 117 4.34 -5.82 -12.18
N SER A 118 5.57 -6.08 -12.65
CA SER A 118 6.78 -5.80 -11.87
C SER A 118 6.92 -4.28 -11.63
N PRO A 119 7.36 -3.84 -10.43
CA PRO A 119 7.81 -4.66 -9.30
C PRO A 119 6.70 -5.08 -8.33
N TRP A 120 5.49 -4.56 -8.46
CA TRP A 120 4.37 -4.79 -7.51
C TRP A 120 4.11 -6.29 -7.26
N SER A 121 3.98 -7.07 -8.33
CA SER A 121 3.74 -8.52 -8.22
C SER A 121 4.93 -9.31 -7.68
N VAL A 122 6.15 -8.75 -7.73
CA VAL A 122 7.37 -9.43 -7.26
C VAL A 122 7.42 -9.52 -5.74
N PHE A 123 6.95 -8.48 -5.03
CA PHE A 123 6.82 -8.50 -3.58
C PHE A 123 5.38 -8.71 -3.10
N GLY A 124 4.45 -9.00 -4.00
CA GLY A 124 3.07 -9.35 -3.64
C GLY A 124 2.27 -8.19 -3.05
N PHE A 125 2.46 -6.97 -3.56
CA PHE A 125 1.63 -5.83 -3.19
C PHE A 125 0.60 -5.53 -4.26
N SER A 126 -0.66 -5.38 -3.85
CA SER A 126 -1.79 -4.97 -4.69
C SER A 126 -2.71 -4.03 -3.90
N VAL A 127 -3.45 -3.20 -4.62
CA VAL A 127 -4.55 -2.41 -4.04
C VAL A 127 -5.82 -2.85 -4.74
N ASP A 128 -6.53 -3.78 -4.12
CA ASP A 128 -7.70 -4.44 -4.72
C ASP A 128 -9.01 -3.69 -4.44
N GLN A 129 -9.03 -2.84 -3.41
CA GLN A 129 -10.19 -2.01 -3.07
C GLN A 129 -10.05 -0.59 -3.65
N PRO A 130 -11.16 0.09 -3.98
CA PRO A 130 -11.13 1.50 -4.34
C PRO A 130 -10.36 2.31 -3.29
N SER A 131 -9.50 3.19 -3.75
CA SER A 131 -8.55 3.92 -2.92
C SER A 131 -8.49 5.38 -3.38
N ALA A 132 -8.23 6.31 -2.47
CA ALA A 132 -7.99 7.72 -2.83
C ALA A 132 -6.56 7.98 -3.34
N TYR A 133 -5.73 6.93 -3.40
CA TYR A 133 -4.32 7.01 -3.72
C TYR A 133 -3.97 6.24 -4.99
N ARG A 134 -3.09 6.86 -5.78
CA ARG A 134 -2.27 6.18 -6.78
C ARG A 134 -0.83 6.11 -6.27
N PHE A 135 -0.11 5.06 -6.64
CA PHE A 135 1.21 4.78 -6.10
C PHE A 135 2.28 4.76 -7.18
N GLN A 136 3.49 5.17 -6.80
CA GLN A 136 4.68 5.06 -7.60
C GLN A 136 5.76 4.32 -6.81
N TYR A 137 6.47 3.42 -7.48
CA TYR A 137 7.61 2.69 -6.94
C TYR A 137 8.89 3.14 -7.62
N THR A 138 9.95 3.34 -6.83
CA THR A 138 11.31 3.53 -7.34
C THR A 138 12.33 2.81 -6.49
N THR A 139 13.36 2.26 -7.12
CA THR A 139 14.54 1.70 -6.44
C THR A 139 15.81 2.37 -6.92
N ASP A 140 16.81 2.44 -6.04
CA ASP A 140 18.13 2.91 -6.42
C ASP A 140 18.89 1.88 -7.28
N ALA A 141 20.03 2.29 -7.84
CA ALA A 141 20.82 1.44 -8.74
C ALA A 141 21.33 0.14 -8.08
N ASN A 142 21.49 0.13 -6.75
CA ASN A 142 21.98 -1.03 -6.00
C ASN A 142 20.84 -1.86 -5.36
N ALA A 143 19.59 -1.44 -5.55
CA ALA A 143 18.42 -2.01 -4.88
C ALA A 143 18.58 -2.15 -3.36
N GLN A 144 19.27 -1.19 -2.74
CA GLN A 144 19.43 -1.07 -1.29
C GLN A 144 18.49 0.00 -0.72
N MET A 145 17.90 0.83 -1.57
CA MET A 145 16.88 1.80 -1.19
C MET A 145 15.68 1.66 -2.13
N VAL A 146 14.49 1.59 -1.55
CA VAL A 146 13.22 1.70 -2.26
C VAL A 146 12.44 2.89 -1.72
N ARG A 147 11.74 3.57 -2.61
CA ARG A 147 10.80 4.65 -2.29
C ARG A 147 9.46 4.35 -2.92
N LEU A 148 8.41 4.43 -2.12
CA LEU A 148 7.02 4.21 -2.50
C LEU A 148 6.24 5.48 -2.16
N VAL A 149 5.73 6.16 -3.19
CA VAL A 149 5.04 7.44 -3.06
C VAL A 149 3.57 7.21 -3.37
N GLY A 150 2.68 7.63 -2.47
CA GLY A 150 1.24 7.71 -2.72
C GLY A 150 0.83 9.15 -2.99
N GLU A 151 0.02 9.40 -4.01
CA GLU A 151 -0.57 10.70 -4.34
C GLU A 151 -2.09 10.62 -4.25
N ARG A 152 -2.71 11.64 -3.66
CA ARG A 152 -4.17 11.79 -3.57
C ARG A 152 -4.60 13.21 -3.91
N ASP A 153 -5.78 13.36 -4.51
CA ASP A 153 -6.51 14.62 -4.65
C ASP A 153 -7.97 14.28 -4.31
N LEU A 154 -8.47 14.78 -3.17
CA LEU A 154 -9.74 14.33 -2.59
C LEU A 154 -10.95 15.14 -3.09
N ASP A 155 -10.73 16.41 -3.42
CA ASP A 155 -11.76 17.35 -3.86
C ASP A 155 -11.60 17.74 -5.33
N CYS A 156 -10.60 17.18 -6.02
CA CYS A 156 -10.36 17.35 -7.44
C CYS A 156 -10.17 18.81 -7.83
N ASP A 157 -9.57 19.58 -6.93
CA ASP A 157 -9.26 20.99 -7.11
C ASP A 157 -7.85 21.21 -7.72
N GLY A 158 -7.09 20.12 -7.91
CA GLY A 158 -5.70 20.13 -8.38
C GLY A 158 -4.66 20.21 -7.26
N THR A 159 -5.09 20.26 -6.00
CA THR A 159 -4.23 20.29 -4.82
C THR A 159 -3.98 18.87 -4.32
N SER A 160 -2.87 18.28 -4.76
CA SER A 160 -2.53 16.92 -4.34
C SER A 160 -1.85 16.86 -2.97
N GLY A 161 -2.25 15.87 -2.17
CA GLY A 161 -1.53 15.41 -0.99
C GLY A 161 -0.64 14.20 -1.32
N PHE A 162 0.50 14.09 -0.65
CA PHE A 162 1.42 12.98 -0.84
C PHE A 162 1.66 12.22 0.46
N VAL A 163 2.04 10.96 0.34
CA VAL A 163 2.68 10.15 1.39
C VAL A 163 3.92 9.51 0.78
N ASP A 164 5.00 9.44 1.54
CA ASP A 164 6.28 8.94 1.05
C ASP A 164 6.86 7.93 2.03
N MET A 165 7.04 6.69 1.59
CA MET A 165 7.71 5.64 2.36
C MET A 165 9.05 5.31 1.71
N ALA A 166 10.13 5.53 2.45
CA ALA A 166 11.47 5.14 2.04
C ALA A 166 11.98 3.98 2.92
N CYS A 167 12.36 2.86 2.31
CA CYS A 167 12.98 1.74 3.00
C CYS A 167 14.44 1.58 2.58
N PHE A 168 15.30 1.35 3.57
CA PHE A 168 16.73 1.16 3.42
C PHE A 168 17.10 -0.22 3.91
N GLY A 169 17.72 -0.99 3.03
CA GLY A 169 18.29 -2.29 3.31
C GLY A 169 19.70 -2.18 3.87
N SER A 170 20.03 -3.05 4.82
CA SER A 170 21.38 -3.21 5.34
C SER A 170 21.66 -4.68 5.71
N LEU A 171 22.87 -4.97 6.17
CA LEU A 171 23.20 -6.27 6.74
C LEU A 171 22.45 -6.57 8.04
N GLN A 172 21.97 -5.53 8.74
CA GLN A 172 21.25 -5.64 10.01
C GLN A 172 19.73 -5.78 9.83
N GLY A 173 19.23 -5.63 8.60
CA GLY A 173 17.81 -5.68 8.27
C GLY A 173 17.36 -4.47 7.47
N VAL A 174 16.04 -4.28 7.39
CA VAL A 174 15.39 -3.18 6.69
C VAL A 174 14.89 -2.13 7.68
N THR A 175 15.12 -0.86 7.39
CA THR A 175 14.53 0.27 8.10
C THR A 175 13.67 1.08 7.14
N CYS A 176 12.38 1.20 7.43
CA CYS A 176 11.47 2.05 6.65
C CYS A 176 11.14 3.33 7.42
N ARG A 177 11.02 4.44 6.69
CA ARG A 177 10.61 5.74 7.19
C ARG A 177 9.41 6.20 6.40
N LEU A 178 8.34 6.51 7.11
CA LEU A 178 7.15 7.15 6.56
C LEU A 178 7.27 8.66 6.78
N ALA A 179 7.25 9.42 5.69
CA ALA A 179 7.15 10.86 5.68
C ALA A 179 5.77 11.25 5.16
N ILE A 180 5.04 12.00 5.99
CA ILE A 180 3.77 12.62 5.59
C ILE A 180 4.10 14.09 5.34
N PRO A 181 4.25 14.51 4.08
CA PRO A 181 4.49 15.91 3.78
C PRO A 181 3.35 16.77 4.34
N VAL A 182 3.74 17.95 4.80
CA VAL A 182 2.79 18.96 5.27
C VAL A 182 1.96 19.41 4.06
N PRO A 183 0.63 19.57 4.18
CA PRO A 183 -0.19 20.11 3.10
C PRO A 183 0.44 21.35 2.46
N GLY A 184 0.54 21.38 1.13
CA GLY A 184 1.16 22.47 0.38
C GLY A 184 2.68 22.37 0.19
N THR A 185 3.34 21.31 0.66
CA THR A 185 4.73 21.00 0.30
C THR A 185 4.76 19.84 -0.68
N ASP A 186 5.08 20.10 -1.95
CA ASP A 186 5.38 19.02 -2.90
C ASP A 186 6.77 18.46 -2.54
N PRO A 187 6.88 17.20 -2.05
CA PRO A 187 8.18 16.61 -1.72
C PRO A 187 9.06 16.36 -2.96
N ARG A 188 8.54 16.58 -4.17
CA ARG A 188 9.27 16.53 -5.45
C ARG A 188 9.82 17.89 -5.87
N ALA A 189 9.38 18.99 -5.25
CA ALA A 189 9.94 20.30 -5.56
C ALA A 189 11.45 20.28 -5.23
N PRO A 190 12.35 20.56 -6.19
CA PRO A 190 13.77 20.66 -5.90
C PRO A 190 13.92 21.75 -4.84
N GLY A 191 14.51 21.40 -3.69
CA GLY A 191 14.76 22.35 -2.61
C GLY A 191 15.49 23.56 -3.16
N GLY A 192 14.81 24.71 -3.15
CA GLY A 192 15.38 26.01 -3.53
C GLY A 192 16.44 26.48 -2.55
#